data_AF-A0A077XWT4-F1
#
_entry.id   AF-A0A077XWT4-F1
#
_cell.length_a   1.000
_cell.length_b   1.000
_cell.length_c   1.000
_cell.angle_alpha   90.00
_cell.angle_beta   90.00
_cell.angle_gamma   90.00
#
_symmetry.space_group_name_H-M   'P 1'
#
loop_
_entity.id
_entity.type
_entity.pdbx_description
1 polymer ?
#
loop_
_entity_poly.entity_id
_entity_poly.type
_entity_poly.pdbx_seq_one_letter_code
_entity_poly.pdbx_strand_id
1 'polypeptide(L)'
;MRNSSLNTFLTYSIAFVWFANGLYCKVLNLVPRHQKIVSIILGDQYAGVLTLLIGLAEIIMAIWIVSGFKSRLNCIVQIIVIAMMNSLELLFAPHLLQWGPWIILYALIFILIIYSNEYYFSKNKGHVRIS
;
A
#
# COMPACT_ATOMS: atom_id res chain seq x y z
N MET A 1 20.48 17.71 -9.49
CA MET A 1 20.38 18.16 -8.08
C MET A 1 19.31 17.31 -7.41
N ARG A 2 19.68 16.45 -6.46
CA ARG A 2 18.75 15.47 -5.89
C ARG A 2 18.05 16.06 -4.66
N ASN A 3 16.85 16.60 -4.86
CA ASN A 3 16.07 17.27 -3.80
C ASN A 3 15.61 16.27 -2.73
N SER A 4 16.25 16.29 -1.57
CA SER A 4 15.81 15.55 -0.37
C SER A 4 14.36 15.87 0.01
N SER A 5 13.90 17.10 -0.24
CA SER A 5 12.53 17.54 0.02
C SER A 5 11.48 16.78 -0.80
N LEU A 6 11.79 16.41 -2.05
CA LEU A 6 10.87 15.62 -2.89
C LEU A 6 10.73 14.19 -2.37
N ASN A 7 11.82 13.56 -1.94
CA ASN A 7 11.79 12.22 -1.33
C ASN A 7 10.91 12.20 -0.07
N THR A 8 11.13 13.18 0.81
CA THR A 8 10.36 13.30 2.05
C THR A 8 8.88 13.51 1.75
N PHE A 9 8.54 14.42 0.84
CA PHE A 9 7.16 14.66 0.42
C PHE A 9 6.50 13.40 -0.17
N LEU A 10 7.18 12.70 -1.09
CA LEU A 10 6.69 11.45 -1.67
C LEU A 10 6.49 10.37 -0.61
N THR A 11 7.44 10.21 0.31
CA THR A 11 7.36 9.23 1.40
C THR A 11 6.15 9.47 2.29
N TYR A 12 5.91 10.73 2.69
CA TYR A 12 4.71 11.08 3.46
C TYR A 12 3.43 10.91 2.66
N SER A 13 3.44 11.23 1.37
CA SER A 13 2.28 11.06 0.49
C SER A 13 1.92 9.58 0.33
N ILE A 14 2.92 8.72 0.12
CA ILE A 14 2.74 7.26 0.05
C ILE A 14 2.24 6.73 1.40
N ALA A 15 2.86 7.12 2.51
CA ALA A 15 2.41 6.73 3.84
C ALA A 15 0.96 7.16 4.13
N PHE A 16 0.58 8.36 3.69
CA PHE A 16 -0.78 8.86 3.82
C PHE A 16 -1.76 8.02 3.01
N VAL A 17 -1.41 7.60 1.79
CA VAL A 17 -2.25 6.69 0.99
C VAL A 17 -2.47 5.36 1.71
N TRP A 18 -1.42 4.75 2.27
CA TRP A 18 -1.53 3.51 3.05
C TRP A 18 -2.38 3.69 4.31
N PHE A 19 -2.16 4.78 5.05
CA PHE A 19 -2.91 5.09 6.27
C PHE A 19 -4.39 5.36 5.96
N ALA A 20 -4.67 6.17 4.94
CA ALA A 20 -6.03 6.50 4.54
C ALA A 20 -6.78 5.26 4.05
N ASN A 21 -6.15 4.42 3.23
CA ASN A 21 -6.76 3.16 2.78
C ASN A 21 -7.00 2.19 3.95
N GLY A 22 -6.02 2.01 4.83
CA GLY A 22 -6.16 1.13 5.98
C GLY A 22 -7.25 1.59 6.94
N LEU A 23 -7.20 2.86 7.34
CA LEU A 23 -8.12 3.41 8.32
C LEU A 23 -9.52 3.63 7.73
N TYR A 24 -9.65 4.42 6.67
CA TYR A 24 -10.97 4.81 6.14
C TYR A 24 -11.66 3.67 5.41
N CYS A 25 -10.95 2.96 4.52
CA CYS A 25 -11.60 1.96 3.66
C CYS A 25 -11.83 0.63 4.38
N LYS A 26 -10.94 0.23 5.31
CA LYS A 26 -10.96 -1.12 5.90
C LYS A 26 -11.30 -1.14 7.38
N VAL A 27 -10.67 -0.30 8.21
CA VAL A 27 -10.96 -0.27 9.66
C VAL A 27 -12.32 0.35 9.95
N LEU A 28 -12.63 1.49 9.32
CA LEU A 28 -13.93 2.17 9.48
C LEU A 28 -15.04 1.55 8.62
N ASN A 29 -14.70 0.59 7.75
CA ASN A 29 -15.63 -0.10 6.84
C ASN A 29 -16.52 0.84 6.01
N LEU A 30 -16.04 2.05 5.70
CA LEU A 30 -16.81 3.08 4.97
C LEU A 30 -17.00 2.73 3.49
N VAL A 31 -16.28 1.72 2.99
CA VAL A 31 -16.39 1.21 1.63
C VAL A 31 -16.69 -0.29 1.69
N PRO A 32 -17.97 -0.71 1.67
CA PRO A 32 -18.38 -2.11 1.85
C PRO A 32 -17.89 -3.05 0.73
N ARG A 33 -17.27 -2.48 -0.31
CA ARG A 33 -16.68 -3.20 -1.42
C ARG A 33 -15.51 -4.10 -1.00
N HIS A 34 -14.65 -3.66 -0.08
CA HIS A 34 -13.53 -4.48 0.37
C HIS A 34 -14.00 -5.73 1.11
N GLN A 35 -15.02 -5.58 1.96
CA GLN A 35 -15.64 -6.71 2.64
C GLN A 35 -16.26 -7.71 1.65
N LYS A 36 -16.88 -7.24 0.56
CA LYS A 36 -17.41 -8.11 -0.51
C LYS A 36 -16.32 -8.88 -1.25
N ILE A 37 -15.18 -8.25 -1.55
CA ILE A 37 -14.05 -8.96 -2.18
C ILE A 37 -13.54 -10.06 -1.25
N VAL A 38 -13.36 -9.74 0.04
CA VAL A 38 -12.90 -10.73 1.02
C VAL A 38 -13.93 -11.83 1.21
N SER A 39 -15.24 -11.53 1.19
CA SER A 39 -16.26 -12.56 1.32
C SER A 39 -16.34 -13.50 0.11
N ILE A 40 -16.09 -12.99 -1.10
CA ILE A 40 -15.97 -13.83 -2.30
C ILE A 40 -14.79 -14.80 -2.19
N ILE A 41 -13.67 -14.37 -1.59
CA ILE A 41 -12.44 -15.19 -1.51
C ILE A 41 -12.45 -16.16 -0.32
N LEU A 42 -12.86 -15.69 0.86
CA LEU A 42 -12.69 -16.38 2.15
C LEU A 42 -14.02 -16.70 2.86
N GLY A 43 -15.16 -16.34 2.27
CA GLY A 43 -16.49 -16.53 2.83
C GLY A 43 -16.96 -15.38 3.73
N ASP A 44 -18.28 -15.13 3.74
CA ASP A 44 -18.90 -14.02 4.49
C ASP A 44 -18.61 -14.07 6.00
N GLN A 45 -18.46 -15.26 6.57
CA GLN A 45 -18.28 -15.46 8.01
C GLN A 45 -17.00 -14.79 8.56
N TYR A 46 -15.94 -14.71 7.76
CA TYR A 46 -14.66 -14.12 8.17
C TYR A 46 -14.36 -12.78 7.49
N ALA A 47 -15.20 -12.35 6.55
CA ALA A 47 -14.94 -11.19 5.71
C ALA A 47 -14.73 -9.89 6.50
N GLY A 48 -15.51 -9.66 7.56
CA GLY A 48 -15.36 -8.49 8.42
C GLY A 48 -14.03 -8.48 9.16
N VAL A 49 -13.70 -9.58 9.85
CA VAL A 49 -12.47 -9.69 10.66
C VAL A 49 -11.22 -9.61 9.78
N LEU A 50 -11.22 -10.29 8.64
CA LEU A 50 -10.11 -10.26 7.69
C LEU A 50 -9.93 -8.87 7.07
N THR A 51 -11.01 -8.18 6.72
CA THR A 51 -10.93 -6.80 6.20
C THR A 51 -10.30 -5.87 7.25
N LEU A 52 -10.70 -6.00 8.51
CA LEU A 52 -10.11 -5.25 9.63
C LEU A 52 -8.62 -5.56 9.79
N LEU A 53 -8.21 -6.83 9.78
CA LEU A 53 -6.81 -7.24 9.89
C LEU A 53 -5.96 -6.68 8.74
N ILE A 54 -6.48 -6.69 7.52
CA ILE A 54 -5.82 -6.08 6.36
C ILE A 54 -5.68 -4.56 6.59
N GLY A 55 -6.73 -3.89 7.06
CA GLY A 55 -6.67 -2.46 7.37
C GLY A 55 -5.63 -2.10 8.42
N LEU A 56 -5.51 -2.90 9.48
CA LEU A 56 -4.46 -2.74 10.49
C LEU A 56 -3.06 -2.96 9.91
N ALA A 57 -2.88 -3.96 9.04
CA ALA A 57 -1.61 -4.20 8.36
C ALA A 57 -1.19 -3.01 7.49
N GLU A 58 -2.13 -2.33 6.82
CA GLU A 58 -1.86 -1.13 6.04
C GLU A 58 -1.45 0.07 6.90
N ILE A 59 -2.06 0.24 8.07
CA ILE A 59 -1.66 1.28 9.04
C ILE A 59 -0.24 1.01 9.54
N ILE A 60 0.09 -0.25 9.85
CA ILE A 60 1.46 -0.65 10.25
C ILE A 60 2.44 -0.36 9.10
N MET A 61 2.04 -0.62 7.85
CA MET A 61 2.85 -0.28 6.67
C MET A 61 3.12 1.22 6.58
N ALA A 62 2.11 2.06 6.81
CA ALA A 62 2.28 3.52 6.83
C ALA A 62 3.29 3.97 7.90
N ILE A 63 3.19 3.43 9.12
CA ILE A 63 4.15 3.71 10.21
C ILE A 63 5.56 3.27 9.79
N TRP A 64 5.69 2.09 9.18
CA TRP A 64 6.98 1.59 8.71
C TRP A 64 7.57 2.48 7.61
N ILE A 65 6.75 3.00 6.68
CA ILE A 65 7.21 3.90 5.61
C ILE A 65 7.78 5.19 6.21
N VAL A 66 7.05 5.81 7.16
CA VAL A 66 7.49 7.04 7.84
C VAL A 66 8.74 6.81 8.68
N SER A 67 8.84 5.66 9.37
CA SER A 67 10.02 5.33 10.19
C SER A 67 11.32 5.25 9.37
N GLY A 68 11.22 4.95 8.07
CA GLY A 68 12.37 4.73 7.21
C GLY A 68 13.24 3.51 7.58
N PHE A 69 12.82 2.70 8.55
CA PHE A 69 13.55 1.51 8.98
C PHE A 69 13.60 0.47 7.85
N LYS A 70 14.79 -0.01 7.47
CA LYS A 70 14.98 -0.97 6.35
C LYS A 70 14.14 -0.62 5.11
N SER A 71 14.25 0.62 4.63
CA SER A 71 13.43 1.18 3.54
C SER A 71 13.37 0.31 2.27
N ARG A 72 14.47 -0.36 1.91
CA ARG A 72 14.51 -1.31 0.77
C ARG A 72 13.57 -2.49 0.96
N LEU A 73 13.51 -3.04 2.18
CA LEU A 73 12.67 -4.18 2.49
C LEU A 73 11.19 -3.75 2.51
N ASN A 74 10.91 -2.56 3.07
CA ASN A 74 9.59 -1.96 3.00
C ASN A 74 9.13 -1.74 1.54
N CYS A 75 9.99 -1.21 0.67
CA CYS A 75 9.71 -1.05 -0.75
C CYS A 75 9.33 -2.37 -1.43
N ILE A 76 10.11 -3.44 -1.21
CA ILE A 76 9.80 -4.77 -1.75
C ILE A 76 8.44 -5.26 -1.24
N VAL A 77 8.18 -5.14 0.07
CA VAL A 77 6.91 -5.55 0.66
C VAL A 77 5.74 -4.75 0.08
N GLN A 78 5.85 -3.43 -0.06
CA GLN A 78 4.81 -2.61 -0.69
C GLN A 78 4.51 -3.08 -2.11
N ILE A 79 5.54 -3.32 -2.94
CA ILE A 79 5.37 -3.80 -4.31
C ILE A 79 4.63 -5.14 -4.32
N ILE A 80 5.04 -6.08 -3.45
CA ILE A 80 4.39 -7.40 -3.34
C ILE A 80 2.94 -7.26 -2.92
N VAL A 81 2.64 -6.47 -1.90
CA VAL A 81 1.27 -6.29 -1.40
C VAL A 81 0.39 -5.61 -2.45
N ILE A 82 0.88 -4.57 -3.12
CA ILE A 82 0.16 -3.90 -4.21
C ILE A 82 -0.11 -4.88 -5.34
N ALA A 83 0.91 -5.62 -5.80
CA ALA A 83 0.72 -6.62 -6.86
C ALA A 83 -0.31 -7.68 -6.44
N MET A 84 -0.17 -8.24 -5.23
CA MET A 84 -1.06 -9.27 -4.71
C MET A 84 -2.51 -8.79 -4.62
N MET A 85 -2.77 -7.63 -3.99
CA MET A 85 -4.15 -7.15 -3.82
C MET A 85 -4.82 -6.81 -5.16
N ASN A 86 -4.08 -6.22 -6.10
CA ASN A 86 -4.61 -5.87 -7.42
C ASN A 86 -4.86 -7.12 -8.27
N SER A 87 -4.00 -8.15 -8.17
CA SER A 87 -4.23 -9.44 -8.81
C SER A 87 -5.46 -10.16 -8.24
N LEU A 88 -5.63 -10.17 -6.91
CA LEU A 88 -6.81 -10.75 -6.27
C LEU A 88 -8.10 -10.02 -6.68
N GLU A 89 -8.07 -8.68 -6.73
CA GLU A 89 -9.21 -7.88 -7.16
C GLU A 89 -9.61 -8.19 -8.62
N LEU A 90 -8.62 -8.34 -9.52
CA LEU A 90 -8.86 -8.68 -10.92
C LEU A 90 -9.42 -10.10 -11.12
N LEU A 91 -8.92 -11.08 -10.37
CA LEU A 91 -9.31 -12.48 -10.52
C LEU A 91 -10.67 -12.79 -9.89
N PHE A 92 -10.91 -12.30 -8.68
CA PHE A 92 -12.08 -12.70 -7.88
C PHE A 92 -13.22 -11.69 -7.94
N ALA A 93 -12.92 -10.42 -8.17
CA ALA A 93 -13.93 -9.38 -8.13
C ALA A 93 -13.90 -8.44 -9.35
N PRO A 94 -13.82 -8.96 -10.60
CA PRO A 94 -13.77 -8.14 -11.83
C PRO A 94 -14.93 -7.14 -11.95
N HIS A 95 -16.06 -7.43 -11.31
CA HIS A 95 -17.26 -6.59 -11.27
C HIS A 95 -17.27 -5.52 -10.16
N LEU A 96 -16.32 -5.56 -9.21
CA LEU A 96 -16.12 -4.59 -8.13
C LEU A 96 -14.90 -3.69 -8.37
N LEU A 97 -14.19 -3.79 -9.50
CA LEU A 97 -13.03 -2.93 -9.73
C LEU A 97 -13.45 -1.47 -9.73
N GLN A 98 -12.80 -0.67 -8.88
CA GLN A 98 -13.15 0.75 -8.72
C GLN A 98 -13.01 1.55 -10.03
N TRP A 99 -12.17 1.08 -10.96
CA TRP A 99 -11.86 1.72 -12.24
C TRP A 99 -11.86 0.73 -13.41
N GLY A 100 -12.44 -0.47 -13.24
CA GLY A 100 -12.33 -1.53 -14.24
C GLY A 100 -10.87 -1.90 -14.57
N PRO A 101 -10.53 -2.24 -15.82
CA PRO A 101 -9.19 -2.75 -16.19
C PRO A 101 -8.04 -1.74 -15.96
N TRP A 102 -8.34 -0.46 -15.76
CA TRP A 102 -7.35 0.58 -15.45
C TRP A 102 -6.65 0.38 -14.10
N ILE A 103 -7.16 -0.50 -13.23
CA ILE A 103 -6.57 -0.79 -11.92
C ILE A 103 -5.10 -1.27 -12.03
N ILE A 104 -4.78 -2.05 -13.06
CA ILE A 104 -3.41 -2.53 -13.32
C ILE A 104 -2.50 -1.35 -13.66
N LEU A 105 -2.98 -0.41 -14.46
CA LEU A 105 -2.22 0.78 -14.86
C LEU A 105 -1.94 1.67 -13.65
N TYR A 106 -2.93 1.90 -12.78
CA TYR A 106 -2.73 2.63 -11.53
C TYR A 106 -1.76 1.92 -10.58
N ALA A 107 -1.87 0.60 -10.44
CA ALA A 107 -0.97 -0.19 -9.61
C ALA A 107 0.48 -0.12 -10.12
N LEU A 108 0.69 -0.22 -11.43
CA LEU A 108 2.01 -0.09 -12.06
C LEU A 108 2.61 1.30 -11.85
N ILE A 109 1.83 2.37 -12.05
CA ILE A 109 2.29 3.74 -11.80
C ILE A 109 2.68 3.90 -10.32
N PHE A 110 1.87 3.38 -9.40
CA PHE A 110 2.16 3.48 -7.96
C PHE A 110 3.43 2.70 -7.56
N ILE A 111 3.62 1.49 -8.10
CA ILE A 111 4.85 0.70 -7.95
C ILE A 111 6.06 1.46 -8.49
N LEU A 112 5.96 2.08 -9.66
CA LEU A 112 7.03 2.88 -10.26
C LEU A 112 7.40 4.08 -9.40
N ILE A 113 6.41 4.75 -8.79
CA ILE A 113 6.63 5.87 -7.85
C ILE A 113 7.40 5.38 -6.62
N ILE A 114 6.97 4.27 -6.00
CA ILE A 114 7.63 3.69 -4.81
C ILE A 114 9.07 3.28 -5.14
N TYR A 115 9.27 2.56 -6.26
CA TYR A 115 10.58 2.12 -6.72
C TYR A 115 11.50 3.32 -7.01
N SER A 116 11.00 4.34 -7.70
CA SER A 116 11.77 5.55 -8.00
C SER A 116 12.13 6.30 -6.72
N ASN A 117 11.19 6.45 -5.79
CA ASN A 117 11.43 7.08 -4.50
C ASN A 117 12.56 6.39 -3.73
N GLU A 118 12.59 5.06 -3.71
CA GLU A 118 13.63 4.30 -3.02
C GLU A 118 14.97 4.29 -3.79
N TYR A 119 15.00 3.99 -5.08
CA TYR A 119 16.27 3.77 -5.80
C TYR A 119 16.89 5.05 -6.38
N TYR A 120 16.06 5.99 -6.85
CA TYR A 120 16.57 7.24 -7.42
C TYR A 120 16.75 8.33 -6.35
N PHE A 121 15.82 8.43 -5.39
CA PHE A 121 15.81 9.52 -4.42
C PHE A 121 16.39 9.17 -3.04
N SER A 122 16.48 7.89 -2.65
CA SER A 122 16.93 7.46 -1.30
C SER A 122 18.43 7.26 -1.13
N LYS A 123 19.28 7.54 -2.15
CA LYS A 123 20.75 7.44 -2.01
C LYS A 123 21.35 8.46 -0.99
N ASN A 124 20.54 9.22 -0.26
CA ASN A 124 20.95 10.14 0.80
C ASN A 124 20.49 9.74 2.20
N LYS A 125 19.88 8.57 2.40
CA LYS A 125 19.84 7.96 3.75
C LYS A 125 21.21 7.35 4.03
N GLY A 126 22.20 8.23 4.14
CA GLY A 126 23.50 7.88 4.69
C GLY A 126 23.27 7.17 5.99
N HIS A 127 23.98 6.06 6.15
CA HIS A 127 24.23 5.39 7.41
C HIS A 127 23.96 6.30 8.62
N VAL A 128 22.83 6.08 9.29
CA VAL A 128 22.82 6.24 10.74
C VAL A 128 23.74 5.11 11.22
N ARG A 129 25.06 5.36 11.16
CA ARG A 129 26.03 4.68 12.00
C ARG A 129 25.56 5.01 13.41
N ILE A 130 24.87 4.06 14.01
CA ILE A 130 24.74 4.01 15.45
C ILE A 130 26.18 3.80 15.93
N SER A 131 26.76 4.85 16.49
CA SER A 131 28.04 4.87 17.21
C SER A 131 27.98 3.95 18.40
#